data_AF-A0A7L5BD84-F1
#
_entry.id   AF-A0A7L5BD84-F1
#
_cell.length_a   1.000
_cell.length_b   1.000
_cell.length_c   1.000
_cell.angle_alpha   90.00
_cell.angle_beta   90.00
_cell.angle_gamma   90.00
#
_symmetry.space_group_name_H-M   'P 1'
#
loop_
_entity.id
_entity.type
_entity.pdbx_description
1 polymer ?
#
loop_
_entity_poly.entity_id
_entity_poly.type
_entity_poly.pdbx_seq_one_letter_code
_entity_poly.pdbx_strand_id
1 'polypeptide(L)'
;MGYFSNGTEGADYQERYCSRCVHDKNQDCPIWTAHLMLNYQECNKPDSILHMLIPRDGVRNLPCRLFVEDKASGDLFAQEGN
;
A
#
# COMPACT_ATOMS: atom_id res chain seq x y z
N MET A 1 1.78 -11.86 -1.35
CA MET A 1 1.91 -10.41 -1.61
C MET A 1 0.55 -9.86 -1.95
N GLY A 2 0.38 -8.54 -1.95
CA GLY A 2 -0.84 -7.89 -2.39
C GLY A 2 -1.23 -8.37 -3.79
N TYR A 3 -2.52 -8.68 -3.98
CA TYR A 3 -3.06 -9.15 -5.25
C TYR A 3 -4.13 -8.18 -5.72
N PHE A 4 -3.95 -7.66 -6.91
CA PHE A 4 -4.86 -6.71 -7.54
C PHE A 4 -5.37 -7.37 -8.81
N SER A 5 -6.66 -7.70 -8.84
CA SER A 5 -7.27 -8.42 -9.96
C SER A 5 -7.36 -7.56 -11.22
N ASN A 6 -7.31 -6.23 -11.07
CA ASN A 6 -7.36 -5.25 -12.13
C ASN A 6 -6.78 -3.90 -11.65
N GLY A 7 -6.68 -2.94 -12.59
CA GLY A 7 -6.16 -1.61 -12.31
C GLY A 7 -6.99 -0.80 -11.32
N THR A 8 -8.32 -1.02 -11.27
CA THR A 8 -9.21 -0.33 -10.33
C THR A 8 -8.94 -0.74 -8.89
N GLU A 9 -8.79 -2.04 -8.60
CA GLU A 9 -8.40 -2.48 -7.26
C GLU A 9 -7.02 -1.95 -6.83
N GLY A 10 -6.10 -1.85 -7.79
CA GLY A 10 -4.79 -1.24 -7.56
C GLY A 10 -4.91 0.25 -7.22
N ALA A 11 -5.71 0.99 -7.99
CA ALA A 11 -5.96 2.41 -7.77
C ALA A 11 -6.64 2.66 -6.41
N ASP A 12 -7.67 1.89 -6.08
CA ASP A 12 -8.38 1.98 -4.78
C ASP A 12 -7.43 1.76 -3.60
N TYR A 13 -6.52 0.79 -3.72
CA TYR A 13 -5.52 0.53 -2.68
C TYR A 13 -4.49 1.66 -2.60
N GLN A 14 -4.02 2.16 -3.74
CA GLN A 14 -3.08 3.27 -3.81
C GLN A 14 -3.70 4.54 -3.19
N GLU A 15 -4.96 4.84 -3.48
CA GLU A 15 -5.69 5.97 -2.91
C GLU A 15 -5.97 5.78 -1.41
N ARG A 16 -6.31 4.57 -0.98
CA ARG A 16 -6.63 4.29 0.43
C ARG A 16 -5.41 4.38 1.34
N TYR A 17 -4.25 3.94 0.85
CA TYR A 17 -3.04 3.79 1.66
C TYR A 17 -1.84 4.57 1.14
N CYS A 18 -1.41 4.36 -0.11
CA CYS A 18 -0.15 4.94 -0.61
C CYS A 18 -0.20 6.48 -0.59
N SER A 19 -1.27 7.09 -1.12
CA SER A 19 -1.43 8.54 -1.24
C SER A 19 -1.39 9.29 0.11
N ARG A 20 -1.71 8.58 1.20
CA ARG A 20 -1.70 9.08 2.58
C ARG A 20 -0.45 8.70 3.35
N CYS A 21 0.46 7.96 2.72
CA CYS A 21 1.67 7.46 3.37
C CYS A 21 2.79 8.49 3.29
N VAL A 22 3.53 8.68 4.38
CA VAL A 22 4.73 9.55 4.40
C VAL A 22 5.79 9.14 3.38
N HIS A 23 5.79 7.87 2.94
CA HIS A 23 6.74 7.33 1.98
C HIS A 23 6.36 7.58 0.52
N ASP A 24 5.14 8.04 0.22
CA ASP A 24 4.68 8.31 -1.14
C ASP A 24 4.98 9.76 -1.57
N LYS A 25 6.24 10.18 -1.42
CA LYS A 25 6.66 11.53 -1.79
C LYS A 25 6.67 11.65 -3.31
N ASN A 26 5.97 12.68 -3.83
CA ASN A 26 5.80 12.91 -5.27
C ASN A 26 5.24 11.69 -6.03
N GLN A 27 4.38 10.89 -5.39
CA GLN A 27 3.80 9.67 -5.96
C GLN A 27 4.85 8.57 -6.28
N ASP A 28 6.00 8.60 -5.61
CA ASP A 28 7.10 7.65 -5.80
C ASP A 28 7.34 6.80 -4.54
N CYS A 29 6.34 6.00 -4.16
CA CYS A 29 6.50 5.02 -3.09
C CYS A 29 7.36 3.82 -3.56
N PRO A 30 8.54 3.56 -2.97
CA PRO A 30 9.44 2.48 -3.40
C PRO A 30 8.81 1.09 -3.31
N ILE A 31 7.95 0.87 -2.31
CA ILE A 31 7.26 -0.40 -2.11
C ILE A 31 6.22 -0.62 -3.20
N TRP A 32 5.46 0.42 -3.52
CA TRP A 32 4.46 0.37 -4.58
C TRP A 32 5.12 0.11 -5.94
N THR A 33 6.18 0.87 -6.26
CA THR A 33 6.98 0.68 -7.47
C THR A 33 7.55 -0.73 -7.57
N ALA A 34 8.20 -1.23 -6.50
CA ALA A 34 8.72 -2.60 -6.48
C ALA A 34 7.61 -3.64 -6.69
N HIS A 35 6.43 -3.43 -6.09
CA HIS A 35 5.29 -4.33 -6.24
C HIS A 35 4.77 -4.34 -7.68
N LEU A 36 4.68 -3.19 -8.35
CA LEU A 36 4.25 -3.11 -9.75
C LEU A 36 5.27 -3.73 -10.71
N MET A 37 6.57 -3.55 -10.46
CA MET A 37 7.64 -4.04 -11.34
C MET A 37 7.91 -5.53 -11.20
N LEU A 38 7.79 -6.08 -9.99
CA LEU A 38 8.23 -7.44 -9.69
C LEU A 38 7.09 -8.43 -9.43
N ASN A 39 5.82 -7.98 -9.39
CA ASN A 39 4.69 -8.86 -9.06
C ASN A 39 4.66 -10.17 -9.87
N TYR A 40 4.82 -10.13 -11.19
CA TYR A 40 4.76 -11.32 -12.04
C TYR A 40 5.88 -12.31 -11.75
N GLN A 41 7.07 -11.80 -11.36
CA GLN A 41 8.24 -12.64 -11.08
C GLN A 41 8.17 -13.24 -9.68
N GLU A 42 7.55 -12.53 -8.73
CA GLU A 42 7.60 -12.82 -7.32
C GLU A 42 6.31 -13.48 -6.78
N CYS A 43 5.20 -13.44 -7.52
CA CYS A 43 3.88 -13.89 -7.06
C CYS A 43 3.83 -15.35 -6.57
N ASN A 44 4.64 -16.22 -7.17
CA ASN A 44 4.69 -17.65 -6.85
C ASN A 44 5.85 -18.02 -5.91
N LYS A 45 6.60 -17.02 -5.41
CA LYS A 45 7.71 -17.23 -4.49
C LYS A 45 7.23 -16.93 -3.06
N PRO A 46 6.92 -17.96 -2.24
CA PRO A 46 6.33 -17.75 -0.92
C PRO A 46 7.22 -16.91 0.01
N ASP A 47 8.54 -16.98 -0.18
CA ASP A 47 9.53 -16.24 0.62
C ASP A 47 9.83 -14.83 0.08
N SER A 48 9.13 -14.39 -0.98
CA SER A 48 9.34 -13.06 -1.54
C SER A 48 9.00 -11.98 -0.52
N ILE A 49 9.87 -10.96 -0.44
CA ILE A 49 9.66 -9.81 0.45
C ILE A 49 8.34 -9.06 0.14
N LEU A 50 7.83 -9.13 -1.09
CA LEU A 50 6.54 -8.55 -1.44
C LEU A 50 5.37 -9.19 -0.66
N HIS A 51 5.51 -10.45 -0.23
CA HIS A 51 4.52 -11.11 0.64
C HIS A 51 4.50 -10.51 2.04
N MET A 52 5.65 -10.02 2.51
CA MET A 52 5.78 -9.39 3.81
C MET A 52 5.31 -7.93 3.78
N LEU A 53 5.67 -7.18 2.72
CA LEU A 53 5.40 -5.75 2.62
C LEU A 53 3.91 -5.43 2.46
N ILE A 54 3.22 -6.12 1.55
CA ILE A 54 1.76 -5.99 1.36
C ILE A 54 1.12 -7.36 1.65
N PRO A 55 0.68 -7.61 2.90
CA PRO A 55 0.12 -8.90 3.28
C PRO A 55 -1.34 -9.05 2.84
N ARG A 56 -1.85 -10.28 2.90
CA ARG A 56 -3.25 -10.63 2.63
C ARG A 56 -3.83 -11.46 3.77
N ASP A 57 -5.13 -11.33 4.03
CA ASP A 57 -5.88 -12.18 4.97
C ASP A 57 -6.48 -13.43 4.29
N GLY A 58 -6.10 -13.68 3.04
CA GLY A 58 -6.66 -14.73 2.17
C GLY A 58 -7.70 -14.20 1.18
N VAL A 59 -8.42 -13.13 1.52
CA VAL A 59 -9.45 -12.54 0.65
C VAL A 59 -9.02 -11.15 0.19
N ARG A 60 -8.58 -10.29 1.10
CA ARG A 60 -8.29 -8.87 0.86
C ARG A 60 -6.82 -8.56 1.05
N ASN A 61 -6.39 -7.46 0.41
CA ASN A 61 -5.10 -6.84 0.70
C ASN A 61 -5.20 -6.07 2.02
N LEU A 62 -4.27 -6.35 2.92
CA LEU A 62 -4.12 -5.63 4.17
C LEU A 62 -3.23 -4.40 3.95
N PRO A 63 -3.23 -3.41 4.86
CA PRO A 63 -2.33 -2.27 4.77
C PRO A 63 -0.87 -2.72 4.66
N CYS A 64 -0.09 -1.95 3.90
CA CYS A 64 1.36 -2.14 3.82
C CYS A 64 1.95 -2.10 5.24
N ARG A 65 2.88 -3.01 5.55
CA ARG A 65 3.54 -3.06 6.88
C ARG A 65 4.34 -1.80 7.20
N LEU A 66 4.74 -1.05 6.18
CA LEU A 66 5.47 0.22 6.31
C LEU A 66 4.56 1.43 6.05
N PHE A 67 3.24 1.25 6.03
CA PHE A 67 2.31 2.35 5.99
C PHE A 67 2.42 3.19 7.27
N VAL A 68 2.72 4.47 7.09
CA VAL A 68 2.70 5.48 8.15
C VAL A 68 1.95 6.67 7.59
N GLU A 69 0.84 7.04 8.23
CA GLU A 69 0.00 8.14 7.75
C GLU A 69 0.71 9.49 7.87
N ASP A 70 0.67 10.29 6.80
CA ASP A 70 1.19 11.64 6.78
C ASP A 70 0.24 12.57 7.55
N LYS A 71 0.76 13.20 8.62
CA LYS A 71 0.00 14.04 9.54
C LYS A 71 -0.72 15.19 8.82
N ALA A 72 -0.17 15.70 7.71
CA ALA A 72 -0.81 16.74 6.91
C ALA A 72 -2.18 16.31 6.33
N SER A 73 -2.40 15.01 6.07
CA SER A 73 -3.68 14.48 5.62
C SER A 73 -4.61 14.08 6.77
N GLY A 74 -4.06 13.65 7.92
CA GLY A 74 -4.85 13.25 9.09
C GLY A 74 -5.38 14.43 9.92
N ASP A 75 -4.60 15.52 10.02
CA ASP A 75 -4.91 16.66 10.88
C ASP A 75 -6.02 17.58 10.30
N LEU A 76 -6.34 17.46 9.00
CA LEU A 76 -7.45 18.19 8.37
C LEU A 76 -8.83 17.80 8.91
N PHE A 77 -8.95 16.65 9.57
CA PHE A 77 -10.19 16.16 10.19
C PHE A 77 -10.09 15.97 11.71
N ALA A 78 -8.97 16.36 12.33
CA ALA A 78 -8.76 16.25 13.78
C ALA A 78 -9.21 17.50 14.56
N GLN A 79 -10.27 18.17 14.11
CA GLN A 79 -10.95 19.18 14.92
C GLN A 79 -12.19 18.59 15.58
N GLU A 80 -12.26 18.81 16.91
CA GLU A 80 -13.36 18.61 17.85
C GLU A 80 -13.28 17.36 18.76
N GLY A 81 -12.60 17.56 19.88
CA GLY A 81 -12.71 16.78 21.10
C GLY A 81 -12.15 17.60 22.26
N ASN A 82 -12.96 18.52 22.78
CA ASN A 82 -12.71 19.30 24.00
C ASN A 82 -12.78 18.40 25.24
#